data_AF-A0AAU3NA99-F1
#
_entry.id   AF-A0AAU3NA99-F1
#
_cell.length_a   1.000
_cell.length_b   1.000
_cell.length_c   1.000
_cell.angle_alpha   90.00
_cell.angle_beta   90.00
_cell.angle_gamma   90.00
#
_symmetry.space_group_name_H-M   'P 1'
#
loop_
_entity.id
_entity.type
_entity.pdbx_description
1 polymer ?
#
loop_
_entity_poly.entity_id
_entity_poly.type
_entity_poly.pdbx_seq_one_letter_code
_entity_poly.pdbx_strand_id
1 'polypeptide(L)'
;MTERPPAEAARSSAYGVLTRLGRVDPRLTLSAGECAELEERAAEWFARGAGEAQLVQAMTSGLPDQVAHAFGFVRARLLAKLPPSPEPQPSAPAPRYEAVCTGCGEPGGDGEGLRGGLCGGCWGGRPALATGEVHAHAGRVRAALRTGTRTEKTEKTEKGAGA
;
A
#
# COMPACT_ATOMS: atom_id res chain seq x y z
N MET A 1 -12.92 17.61 -21.82
CA MET A 1 -11.57 17.63 -21.26
C MET A 1 -11.43 18.92 -20.49
N THR A 2 -11.73 18.89 -19.18
CA THR A 2 -11.68 20.10 -18.34
C THR A 2 -10.40 20.02 -17.54
N GLU A 3 -9.40 20.77 -17.97
CA GLU A 3 -8.14 20.96 -17.27
C GLU A 3 -8.45 21.72 -15.97
N ARG A 4 -8.20 21.06 -14.84
CA ARG A 4 -8.30 21.68 -13.52
C ARG A 4 -7.05 22.56 -13.35
N PRO A 5 -7.18 23.89 -13.16
CA PRO A 5 -6.03 24.73 -12.93
C PRO A 5 -5.24 24.21 -11.71
N PRO A 6 -3.90 24.22 -11.74
CA PRO A 6 -3.11 23.78 -10.61
C PRO A 6 -3.49 24.66 -9.43
N ALA A 7 -3.94 24.03 -8.34
CA ALA A 7 -4.22 24.70 -7.09
C ALA A 7 -3.05 25.66 -6.81
N GLU A 8 -3.36 26.93 -6.52
CA GLU A 8 -2.39 27.86 -5.93
C GLU A 8 -1.53 27.06 -4.95
N ALA A 9 -0.23 27.00 -5.21
CA ALA A 9 0.71 26.15 -4.50
C ALA A 9 0.42 26.22 -3.00
N ALA A 10 -0.23 25.18 -2.47
CA ALA A 10 -0.44 25.06 -1.04
C ALA A 10 0.96 25.12 -0.45
N ARG A 11 1.27 26.20 0.28
CA ARG A 11 2.61 26.43 0.85
C ARG A 11 3.12 25.11 1.40
N SER A 12 4.31 24.69 0.96
CA SER A 12 4.87 23.39 1.32
C SER A 12 4.81 23.18 2.84
N SER A 13 4.58 21.94 3.27
CA SER A 13 4.66 21.59 4.69
C SER A 13 5.97 22.06 5.32
N ALA A 14 7.07 22.00 4.56
CA ALA A 14 8.39 22.48 4.97
C ALA A 14 8.40 23.99 5.30
N TYR A 15 7.85 24.82 4.41
CA TYR A 15 7.71 26.25 4.66
C TYR A 15 6.83 26.52 5.88
N GLY A 16 5.71 25.80 6.00
CA GLY A 16 4.80 25.91 7.14
C GLY A 16 5.50 25.68 8.48
N VAL A 17 6.32 24.62 8.58
CA VAL A 17 7.07 24.32 9.79
C VAL A 17 8.12 25.40 10.09
N LEU A 18 8.86 25.89 9.09
CA LEU A 18 9.86 26.94 9.27
C LEU A 18 9.25 28.22 9.84
N THR A 19 8.09 28.66 9.33
CA THR A 19 7.40 29.84 9.86
C THR A 19 6.94 29.70 11.30
N ARG A 20 6.71 28.46 11.76
CA ARG A 20 6.27 28.18 13.13
C ARG A 20 7.43 28.19 14.15
N LEU A 21 8.68 28.04 13.71
CA LEU A 21 9.85 28.00 14.61
C LEU A 21 9.91 29.21 15.54
N GLY A 22 9.71 30.43 15.04
CA GLY A 22 9.72 31.65 15.85
C GLY A 22 8.62 31.69 16.93
N ARG A 23 7.51 30.96 16.74
CA ARG A 23 6.46 30.81 17.78
C ARG A 23 6.83 29.78 18.84
N VAL A 24 7.66 28.80 18.49
CA VAL A 24 8.15 27.77 19.41
C VAL A 24 9.31 28.33 20.23
N ASP A 25 10.25 29.00 19.59
CA ASP A 25 11.35 29.71 20.24
C ASP A 25 11.63 31.03 19.52
N PRO A 26 11.47 32.19 20.19
CA PRO A 26 11.61 33.50 19.53
C PRO A 26 13.02 33.76 18.99
N ARG A 27 14.06 33.05 19.48
CA ARG A 27 15.43 33.13 18.97
C ARG A 27 15.55 32.60 17.53
N LEU A 28 14.57 31.84 17.05
CA LEU A 28 14.51 31.25 15.71
C LEU A 28 13.47 31.93 14.80
N THR A 29 13.23 33.22 15.01
CA THR A 29 12.35 33.99 14.12
C THR A 29 13.02 34.17 12.75
N LEU A 30 12.30 33.80 11.69
CA LEU A 30 12.75 33.87 10.31
C LEU A 30 11.79 34.75 9.50
N SER A 31 12.35 35.52 8.57
CA SER A 31 11.59 36.25 7.55
C SER A 31 11.03 35.30 6.48
N ALA A 32 10.09 35.79 5.68
CA ALA A 32 9.50 35.01 4.59
C ALA A 32 10.53 34.57 3.54
N GLY A 33 11.52 35.41 3.23
CA GLY A 33 12.59 35.09 2.28
C GLY A 33 13.55 34.03 2.82
N GLU A 34 13.94 34.15 4.09
CA GLU A 34 14.75 33.13 4.78
C GLU A 34 14.04 31.78 4.84
N CYS A 35 12.72 31.77 5.05
CA CYS A 35 11.93 30.52 5.02
C CYS A 35 11.93 29.90 3.61
N ALA A 36 11.79 30.70 2.55
CA ALA A 36 11.82 30.22 1.18
C ALA A 36 13.20 29.64 0.80
N GLU A 37 14.30 30.27 1.24
CA GLU A 37 15.67 29.78 0.99
C GLU A 37 16.01 28.48 1.76
N LEU A 38 15.32 28.22 2.87
CA LEU A 38 15.50 27.01 3.67
C LEU A 38 14.53 25.89 3.28
N GLU A 39 13.49 26.20 2.51
CA GLU A 39 12.38 25.31 2.21
C GLU A 39 12.84 24.00 1.58
N GLU A 40 13.73 24.04 0.59
CA GLU A 40 14.26 22.85 -0.07
C GLU A 40 15.03 21.94 0.89
N ARG A 41 15.83 22.53 1.79
CA ARG A 41 16.59 21.78 2.80
C ARG A 41 15.67 21.18 3.85
N ALA A 42 14.61 21.88 4.24
CA ALA A 42 13.59 21.35 5.13
C ALA A 42 12.75 20.28 4.42
N ALA A 43 12.48 20.40 3.12
CA ALA A 43 11.79 19.38 2.32
C ALA A 43 12.57 18.07 2.30
N GLU A 44 13.90 18.13 2.20
CA GLU A 44 14.77 16.94 2.25
C GLU A 44 14.63 16.17 3.58
N TRP A 45 14.37 16.85 4.70
CA TRP A 45 14.07 16.15 5.97
C TRP A 45 12.83 15.27 5.84
N PHE A 46 11.74 15.81 5.27
CA PHE A 46 10.50 15.07 5.06
C PHE A 46 10.66 13.96 4.03
N ALA A 47 11.45 14.19 2.98
CA ALA A 47 11.78 13.16 1.99
C ALA A 47 12.50 11.96 2.62
N ARG A 48 13.26 12.19 3.70
CA ARG A 48 13.91 11.14 4.49
C ARG A 48 13.03 10.55 5.59
N GLY A 49 11.74 10.89 5.59
CA GLY A 49 10.75 10.36 6.53
C GLY A 49 10.71 11.09 7.88
N ALA A 50 11.38 12.23 8.04
CA ALA A 50 11.23 13.01 9.25
C ALA A 50 9.85 13.64 9.35
N GLY A 51 9.26 13.61 10.54
CA GLY A 51 8.02 14.33 10.83
C GLY A 51 8.27 15.78 11.25
N GLU A 52 7.20 16.60 11.24
CA GLU A 52 7.29 18.02 11.63
C GLU A 52 7.84 18.20 13.05
N ALA A 53 7.35 17.39 14.00
CA ALA A 53 7.79 17.43 15.39
C ALA A 53 9.30 17.12 15.52
N GLN A 54 9.82 16.20 14.70
CA GLN A 54 11.24 15.86 14.71
C GLN A 54 12.09 17.01 14.17
N LEU A 55 11.64 17.68 13.10
CA LEU A 55 12.34 18.85 12.56
C LEU A 55 12.35 19.97 13.61
N VAL A 56 11.20 20.31 14.21
CA VAL A 56 11.12 21.34 15.25
C VAL A 56 12.04 21.01 16.42
N GLN A 57 11.97 19.79 16.95
CA GLN A 57 12.82 19.35 18.05
C GLN A 57 14.31 19.42 17.71
N ALA A 58 14.70 19.05 16.49
CA ALA A 58 16.08 19.16 16.05
C ALA A 58 16.55 20.61 16.01
N MET A 59 15.68 21.55 15.60
CA MET A 59 16.01 22.97 15.54
C MET A 59 16.10 23.62 16.94
N THR A 60 15.22 23.23 17.87
CA THR A 60 15.10 23.87 19.19
C THR A 60 15.89 23.21 20.32
N SER A 61 16.32 21.96 20.16
CA SER A 61 17.09 21.26 21.19
C SER A 61 18.47 21.89 21.42
N GLY A 62 18.87 22.12 22.67
CA GLY A 62 20.22 22.62 23.00
C GLY A 62 20.59 23.93 22.29
N LEU A 63 19.65 24.87 22.20
CA LEU A 63 19.92 26.21 21.68
C LEU A 63 20.87 26.97 22.61
N PRO A 64 21.84 27.72 22.06
CA PRO A 64 22.68 28.61 22.86
C PRO A 64 21.84 29.75 23.46
N ASP A 65 22.32 30.35 24.55
CA ASP A 65 21.61 31.44 25.25
C ASP A 65 21.20 32.57 24.31
N GLN A 66 22.06 32.90 23.34
CA GLN A 66 21.77 33.84 22.28
C GLN A 66 22.09 33.24 20.91
N VAL A 67 21.19 33.49 19.95
CA VAL A 67 21.37 33.14 18.53
C VAL A 67 21.52 34.45 17.77
N ALA A 68 22.75 34.78 17.37
CA ALA A 68 23.02 36.03 16.63
C ALA A 68 22.41 36.03 15.22
N HIS A 69 22.34 34.86 14.58
CA HIS A 69 21.86 34.69 13.20
C HIS A 69 20.95 33.46 13.08
N ALA A 70 19.63 33.67 13.21
CA ALA A 70 18.64 32.60 13.17
C ALA A 70 18.71 31.79 11.86
N PHE A 71 18.75 32.46 10.70
CA PHE A 71 18.87 31.79 9.41
C PHE A 71 20.14 30.94 9.29
N GLY A 72 21.29 31.50 9.64
CA GLY A 72 22.57 30.78 9.59
C GLY A 72 22.57 29.55 10.51
N PHE A 73 22.00 29.70 11.71
CA PHE A 73 21.89 28.62 12.68
C PHE A 73 20.99 27.49 12.16
N VAL A 74 19.77 27.82 11.71
CA VAL A 74 18.82 26.83 11.18
C VAL A 74 19.38 26.14 9.95
N ARG A 75 20.01 26.89 9.02
CA ARG A 75 20.66 26.33 7.83
C ARG A 75 21.75 25.31 8.21
N ALA A 76 22.64 25.69 9.11
CA ALA A 76 23.73 24.81 9.56
C ALA A 76 23.18 23.54 10.21
N ARG A 77 22.11 23.67 11.00
CA ARG A 77 21.52 22.54 11.71
C ARG A 77 20.71 21.61 10.81
N LEU A 78 19.98 22.14 9.84
CA LEU A 78 19.29 21.34 8.82
C LEU A 78 20.27 20.44 8.05
N LEU A 79 21.50 20.91 7.82
CA LEU A 79 22.55 20.10 7.19
C LEU A 79 23.20 19.12 8.18
N ALA A 80 23.60 19.59 9.36
CA ALA A 80 24.36 18.79 10.32
C ALA A 80 23.53 17.72 11.02
N LYS A 81 22.21 17.90 11.11
CA LYS A 81 21.27 16.96 11.76
C LYS A 81 20.36 16.24 10.78
N LEU A 82 20.65 16.35 9.48
CA LEU A 82 19.86 15.71 8.43
C LEU A 82 19.76 14.20 8.71
N PRO A 83 18.55 13.61 8.75
CA PRO A 83 18.38 12.18 8.93
C PRO A 83 19.17 11.39 7.89
N PRO A 84 19.64 10.18 8.19
CA PRO A 84 20.24 9.32 7.17
C PRO A 84 19.23 9.07 6.04
N SER A 85 19.74 8.79 4.83
CA SER A 85 18.86 8.36 3.74
C SER A 85 18.12 7.11 4.19
N PRO A 86 16.79 7.02 4.00
CA PRO A 86 16.06 5.81 4.29
C PRO A 86 16.67 4.67 3.46
N GLU A 87 16.99 3.57 4.12
CA GLU A 87 17.41 2.36 3.43
C GLU A 87 16.22 1.87 2.58
N PRO A 88 16.42 1.47 1.32
CA PRO A 88 15.35 0.90 0.53
C PRO A 88 14.88 -0.38 1.22
N GLN A 89 13.81 -0.25 2.00
CA GLN A 89 13.13 -1.39 2.59
C GLN A 89 12.68 -2.27 1.43
N PRO A 90 13.02 -3.57 1.41
CA PRO A 90 12.39 -4.50 0.50
C PRO A 90 10.89 -4.35 0.71
N SER A 91 10.18 -3.86 -0.30
CA SER A 91 8.72 -3.75 -0.25
C SER A 91 8.18 -5.17 -0.09
N ALA A 92 7.94 -5.56 1.17
CA ALA A 92 7.30 -6.83 1.46
C ALA A 92 5.97 -6.81 0.69
N PRO A 93 5.66 -7.86 -0.09
CA PRO A 93 4.41 -7.90 -0.83
C PRO A 93 3.28 -7.70 0.16
N ALA A 94 2.42 -6.70 -0.10
CA ALA A 94 1.25 -6.48 0.72
C ALA A 94 0.48 -7.80 0.86
N PRO A 95 -0.06 -8.12 2.06
CA PRO A 95 -0.83 -9.34 2.26
C PRO A 95 -1.97 -9.35 1.24
N ARG A 96 -1.93 -10.31 0.32
CA ARG A 96 -2.98 -10.52 -0.67
C ARG A 96 -4.13 -11.20 0.04
N TYR A 97 -5.23 -10.49 0.25
CA TYR A 97 -6.47 -11.08 0.73
C TYR A 97 -7.36 -11.42 -0.48
N GLU A 98 -7.91 -12.63 -0.48
CA GLU A 98 -8.93 -13.04 -1.45
C GLU A 98 -10.30 -12.98 -0.78
N ALA A 99 -11.22 -12.22 -1.35
CA ALA A 99 -12.58 -12.13 -0.84
C ALA A 99 -13.37 -13.37 -1.27
N VAL A 100 -13.95 -14.10 -0.31
CA VAL A 100 -14.75 -15.31 -0.55
C VAL A 100 -16.22 -15.10 -0.18
N CYS A 101 -17.11 -15.74 -0.93
CA CYS A 101 -18.54 -15.72 -0.69
C CYS A 101 -18.87 -16.38 0.66
N THR A 102 -19.60 -15.70 1.53
CA THR A 102 -20.01 -16.24 2.84
C THR A 102 -21.05 -17.36 2.72
N GLY A 103 -21.73 -17.47 1.58
CA GLY A 103 -22.73 -18.51 1.32
C GLY A 103 -22.17 -19.81 0.76
N CYS A 104 -21.17 -19.75 -0.14
CA CYS A 104 -20.64 -20.93 -0.83
C CYS A 104 -19.12 -21.12 -0.73
N GLY A 105 -18.39 -20.17 -0.15
CA GLY A 105 -16.93 -20.23 0.02
C GLY A 105 -16.11 -19.96 -1.25
N GLU A 106 -16.76 -19.77 -2.40
CA GLU A 106 -16.08 -19.52 -3.67
C GLU A 106 -15.50 -18.09 -3.71
N PRO A 107 -14.31 -17.88 -4.31
CA PRO A 107 -13.79 -16.53 -4.54
C PRO A 107 -14.80 -15.64 -5.26
N GLY A 108 -14.81 -14.35 -4.92
CA GLY A 108 -15.59 -13.36 -5.66
C GLY A 108 -15.10 -13.32 -7.11
N GLY A 109 -15.84 -14.00 -8.00
CA GLY A 109 -15.49 -14.13 -9.41
C GLY A 109 -15.35 -12.80 -10.16
N ASP A 110 -14.90 -12.92 -11.40
CA ASP A 110 -14.57 -11.86 -12.35
C ASP A 110 -15.76 -10.93 -12.67
N GLY A 111 -15.94 -9.88 -11.86
CA GLY A 111 -16.53 -8.63 -12.32
C GLY A 111 -17.43 -7.89 -11.34
N GLU A 112 -18.30 -8.59 -10.60
CA GLU A 112 -19.36 -7.91 -9.84
C GLU A 112 -19.04 -7.69 -8.35
N GLY A 113 -18.01 -8.38 -7.83
CA GLY A 113 -17.70 -8.41 -6.41
C GLY A 113 -18.77 -9.11 -5.56
N LEU A 114 -18.49 -9.27 -4.27
CA LEU A 114 -19.43 -9.87 -3.32
C LEU A 114 -20.40 -8.80 -2.81
N ARG A 115 -21.66 -8.84 -3.24
CA ARG A 115 -22.69 -7.93 -2.72
C ARG A 115 -23.10 -8.38 -1.32
N GLY A 116 -22.72 -7.59 -0.31
CA GLY A 116 -23.00 -7.93 1.09
C GLY A 116 -22.36 -9.24 1.55
N GLY A 117 -21.24 -9.64 0.93
CA GLY A 117 -20.57 -10.92 1.22
C GLY A 117 -21.07 -12.11 0.40
N LEU A 118 -22.05 -11.94 -0.48
CA LEU A 118 -22.60 -13.01 -1.31
C LEU A 118 -22.26 -12.81 -2.79
N CYS A 119 -21.96 -13.90 -3.50
CA CYS A 119 -21.83 -13.88 -4.96
C CYS A 119 -23.21 -13.75 -5.63
N GLY A 120 -23.25 -13.34 -6.90
CA GLY A 120 -24.51 -13.18 -7.65
C GLY A 120 -25.41 -14.42 -7.63
N GLY A 121 -24.83 -15.62 -7.64
CA GLY A 121 -25.60 -16.87 -7.53
C GLY A 121 -26.25 -17.07 -6.15
N CYS A 122 -25.51 -16.81 -5.06
CA CYS A 122 -26.06 -16.91 -3.70
C CYS A 122 -27.07 -15.81 -3.39
N TRP A 123 -26.85 -14.61 -3.93
CA TRP A 123 -27.77 -13.48 -3.76
C TRP A 123 -29.06 -13.66 -4.57
N GLY A 124 -28.96 -14.12 -5.82
CA GLY A 124 -30.10 -14.31 -6.71
C GLY A 124 -30.92 -15.58 -6.47
N GLY A 125 -30.57 -16.40 -5.46
CA GLY A 125 -31.18 -17.69 -5.20
C GLY A 125 -30.91 -18.67 -6.34
N ARG A 126 -29.85 -19.48 -6.23
CA ARG A 126 -29.55 -20.49 -7.26
C ARG A 126 -30.78 -21.36 -7.51
N PRO A 127 -31.20 -21.55 -8.77
CA PRO A 127 -32.24 -22.53 -9.06
C PRO A 127 -31.73 -23.89 -8.60
N ALA A 128 -32.53 -24.58 -7.79
CA ALA A 128 -32.24 -25.96 -7.43
C ALA A 128 -32.30 -26.80 -8.71
N LEU A 129 -31.19 -27.43 -9.08
CA LEU A 129 -31.17 -28.41 -10.15
C LEU A 129 -32.09 -29.56 -9.79
N ALA A 130 -32.85 -30.08 -10.78
CA ALA A 130 -33.70 -31.23 -10.52
C ALA A 130 -32.83 -32.43 -10.15
N THR A 131 -33.22 -33.17 -9.11
CA THR A 131 -32.44 -34.32 -8.59
C THR A 131 -32.09 -35.34 -9.68
N GLY A 132 -33.00 -35.55 -10.64
CA GLY A 132 -32.75 -36.44 -11.79
C GLY A 132 -31.61 -35.97 -12.69
N GLU A 133 -31.48 -34.66 -12.92
CA GLU A 133 -30.40 -34.08 -13.74
C GLU A 133 -29.05 -34.21 -13.05
N VAL A 134 -29.03 -33.99 -11.72
CA VAL A 134 -27.83 -34.20 -10.89
C VAL A 134 -27.39 -35.66 -10.95
N HIS A 135 -28.32 -36.62 -10.81
CA HIS A 135 -28.01 -38.04 -10.90
C HIS A 135 -27.50 -38.45 -12.29
N ALA A 136 -28.12 -37.93 -13.36
CA ALA A 136 -27.69 -38.19 -14.73
C ALA A 136 -26.28 -37.64 -14.99
N HIS A 137 -25.99 -36.41 -14.55
CA HIS A 137 -24.67 -35.80 -14.66
C HIS A 137 -23.61 -36.58 -13.87
N ALA A 138 -23.90 -36.90 -12.61
CA ALA A 138 -23.01 -37.71 -11.77
C ALA A 138 -22.78 -39.11 -12.38
N GLY A 139 -23.79 -39.69 -13.03
CA GLY A 139 -23.67 -40.92 -13.80
C GLY A 139 -22.65 -40.81 -14.94
N ARG A 140 -22.71 -39.73 -15.74
CA ARG A 140 -21.76 -39.46 -16.83
C ARG A 140 -20.34 -39.27 -16.30
N VAL A 141 -20.15 -38.47 -15.26
CA VAL A 141 -18.82 -38.25 -14.65
C VAL A 141 -18.22 -39.56 -14.13
N ARG A 142 -19.00 -40.38 -13.41
CA ARG A 142 -18.54 -41.69 -12.93
C ARG A 142 -18.18 -42.65 -14.08
N ALA A 143 -18.94 -42.62 -15.17
CA ALA A 143 -18.62 -43.43 -16.36
C ALA A 143 -17.29 -43.00 -16.98
N ALA A 144 -17.09 -41.69 -17.17
CA ALA A 144 -15.86 -41.12 -17.72
C ALA A 144 -14.61 -41.44 -16.88
N LEU A 145 -14.72 -41.32 -15.54
CA LEU A 145 -13.63 -41.68 -14.64
C LEU A 145 -13.29 -43.18 -14.70
N ARG A 146 -14.29 -44.06 -14.84
CA ARG A 146 -14.07 -45.51 -15.00
C ARG A 146 -13.41 -45.87 -16.33
N THR A 147 -13.71 -45.14 -17.41
CA THR A 147 -13.06 -45.39 -18.70
C THR A 147 -11.62 -44.84 -18.74
N GLY A 148 -11.36 -43.70 -18.09
CA GLY A 148 -10.01 -43.13 -17.99
C GLY A 148 -9.03 -43.94 -17.13
N THR A 149 -9.51 -44.54 -16.04
CA THR A 149 -8.68 -45.45 -15.20
C THR A 149 -8.39 -46.80 -15.87
N ARG A 150 -9.18 -47.20 -16.89
CA ARG A 150 -8.96 -48.46 -17.63
C ARG A 150 -7.83 -48.34 -18.65
N THR A 151 -7.61 -47.17 -19.24
CA THR A 151 -6.52 -46.92 -20.19
C THR A 151 -5.13 -46.94 -19.54
N GLU A 152 -4.98 -46.48 -18.29
CA GLU A 152 -3.70 -46.58 -17.55
C GLU A 152 -3.32 -48.02 -17.16
N LYS A 153 -4.31 -48.92 -16.95
CA LYS A 153 -4.05 -50.31 -16.52
C LYS A 153 -3.72 -51.25 -17.69
N THR A 154 -4.22 -50.98 -18.89
CA THR A 154 -3.86 -51.75 -20.09
C THR A 154 -2.43 -51.50 -20.55
N GLU A 155 -1.91 -50.27 -20.42
CA GLU A 155 -0.54 -49.94 -20.84
C GLU A 155 0.55 -50.51 -19.90
N LYS A 156 0.22 -50.76 -18.63
CA LYS A 156 1.15 -51.38 -17.66
C LYS A 156 1.24 -52.91 -17.77
N THR A 157 0.31 -53.57 -18.47
CA THR A 157 0.30 -55.04 -18.62
C THR A 157 1.13 -55.52 -19.84
N GLU A 158 1.36 -54.67 -20.84
CA GLU A 158 2.21 -55.02 -22.00
C GLU A 158 3.72 -54.84 -21.75
N LYS A 159 4.14 -54.07 -20.74
CA LYS A 159 5.58 -53.79 -20.47
C LYS A 159 6.25 -54.81 -19.52
N GLY A 160 5.64 -55.96 -19.28
CA GLY A 160 6.10 -57.01 -18.35
C GLY A 160 6.36 -58.38 -18.98
N ALA A 161 6.33 -58.52 -20.31
CA ALA A 161 6.65 -59.76 -21.01
C ALA A 161 7.82 -59.52 -21.98
N GLY A 162 9.04 -59.81 -21.52
CA GLY A 162 10.26 -59.68 -22.34
C GLY A 162 11.52 -59.62 -21.48
N ALA A 163 11.79 -60.69 -20.75
CA ALA A 163 13.11 -61.04 -20.20
C ALA A 163 13.52 -62.38 -20.82
#